data_AF-A0A4W4F1E2-F1
#
_entry.id   AF-A0A4W4F1E2-F1
#
_cell.length_a   1.000
_cell.length_b   1.000
_cell.length_c   1.000
_cell.angle_alpha   90.00
_cell.angle_beta   90.00
_cell.angle_gamma   90.00
#
_symmetry.space_group_name_H-M   'P 1'
#
loop_
_entity.id
_entity.type
_entity.pdbx_description
1 polymer ?
#
loop_
_entity_poly.entity_id
_entity_poly.type
_entity_poly.pdbx_seq_one_letter_code
_entity_poly.pdbx_strand_id
1 'polypeptide(L)'
;MPTHDEGVMVGKQWRSVCKGLVLGTVLASCMILFYCLSAPEVQISFPEVPVPYSCARRPSPDRASRAGRGWAGCVPKVDVMFMKTHKTASSTILNILFRFGEKHRVRFAFPSMRNDFSYPSPFHHSQVQGYSPGACFNIICNHMRFNEAEVAKVLPADAAYVTVLREPADLFESSFHYFGRLIPFTWKISGDDKLAEFLRDPELYYDPEGFNSFYLKNLLFFDLGQDNNLPPNDPRVEAAIRAIARRFQLVMLVEHFEESLILLKDALCWDMEDLLFFKLNARKGSTVSKLTPELRAKALDWNAIDWKLYQHFNTSFWRKVEVYGWERMERDVAELRRRNVEMAAICIEGGHAVDAGSIHETAMQPWQPIGEKSILGYNLKKNVDKAHRKLCRKMLTPELQYLTDLGVNLWITKLWGHIRDILHW
;
A
#
# COMPACT_ATOMS: atom_id res chain seq x y z
N MET A 1 -66.43 13.80 39.12
CA MET A 1 -66.16 13.06 37.87
C MET A 1 -64.68 13.17 37.57
N PRO A 2 -63.88 12.10 37.77
CA PRO A 2 -62.48 12.11 37.42
C PRO A 2 -62.30 11.58 36.00
N THR A 3 -61.67 12.35 35.11
CA THR A 3 -61.12 11.85 33.85
C THR A 3 -59.81 12.55 33.53
N HIS A 4 -58.89 11.79 32.95
CA HIS A 4 -57.62 12.17 32.33
C HIS A 4 -56.40 12.38 33.24
N ASP A 5 -55.84 11.28 33.77
CA ASP A 5 -54.38 11.25 34.01
C ASP A 5 -53.69 9.86 33.87
N GLU A 6 -54.41 8.81 33.45
CA GLU A 6 -53.80 7.48 33.28
C GLU A 6 -53.09 7.27 31.93
N GLY A 7 -53.36 8.09 30.90
CA GLY A 7 -52.79 7.91 29.56
C GLY A 7 -51.33 8.38 29.40
N VAL A 8 -50.88 9.36 30.19
CA VAL A 8 -49.55 10.00 30.03
C VAL A 8 -48.44 9.20 30.72
N MET A 9 -48.76 8.54 31.84
CA MET A 9 -47.84 7.69 32.59
C MET A 9 -47.47 6.41 31.83
N VAL A 10 -48.44 5.78 31.16
CA VAL A 10 -48.23 4.57 30.36
C VAL A 10 -47.32 4.85 29.16
N GLY A 11 -47.51 5.96 28.43
CA GLY A 11 -46.67 6.32 27.28
C GLY A 11 -45.20 6.60 27.60
N LYS A 12 -44.90 7.15 28.80
CA LYS A 12 -43.51 7.36 29.27
C LYS A 12 -42.84 6.05 29.68
N GLN A 13 -43.58 5.15 30.31
CA GLN A 13 -43.08 3.84 30.74
C GLN A 13 -42.74 2.96 29.52
N TRP A 14 -43.59 2.94 28.49
CA TRP A 14 -43.32 2.22 27.23
C TRP A 14 -42.12 2.77 26.46
N ARG A 15 -41.94 4.10 26.42
CA ARG A 15 -40.74 4.72 25.81
C ARG A 15 -39.46 4.38 26.58
N SER A 16 -39.52 4.28 27.90
CA SER A 16 -38.39 3.88 28.75
C SER A 16 -38.03 2.40 28.53
N VAL A 17 -39.04 1.53 28.47
CA VAL A 17 -38.87 0.10 28.19
C VAL A 17 -38.28 -0.12 26.79
N CYS A 18 -38.77 0.58 25.76
CA CYS A 18 -38.17 0.52 24.41
C CYS A 18 -36.71 0.99 24.38
N LYS A 19 -36.37 2.05 25.10
CA LYS A 19 -34.97 2.52 25.20
C LYS A 19 -34.08 1.50 25.91
N GLY A 20 -34.58 0.88 26.98
CA GLY A 20 -33.89 -0.20 27.70
C GLY A 20 -33.69 -1.45 26.82
N LEU A 21 -34.70 -1.81 26.02
CA LEU A 21 -34.62 -2.90 25.06
C LEU A 21 -33.58 -2.61 23.97
N VAL A 22 -33.63 -1.44 23.32
CA VAL A 22 -32.66 -1.06 22.29
C VAL A 22 -31.24 -1.05 22.83
N LEU A 23 -31.02 -0.46 24.02
CA LEU A 23 -29.71 -0.46 24.67
C LEU A 23 -29.25 -1.88 25.01
N GLY A 24 -30.15 -2.73 25.51
CA GLY A 24 -29.89 -4.14 25.78
C GLY A 24 -29.51 -4.93 24.53
N THR A 25 -30.21 -4.72 23.42
CA THR A 25 -29.89 -5.38 22.14
C THR A 25 -28.55 -4.90 21.59
N VAL A 26 -28.24 -3.61 21.69
CA VAL A 26 -26.94 -3.06 21.25
C VAL A 26 -25.81 -3.63 22.12
N LEU A 27 -25.95 -3.64 23.44
CA LEU A 27 -24.95 -4.19 24.35
C LEU A 27 -24.76 -5.69 24.13
N ALA A 28 -25.84 -6.46 23.98
CA ALA A 28 -25.77 -7.89 23.68
C ALA A 28 -25.10 -8.14 22.32
N SER A 29 -25.43 -7.34 21.29
CA SER A 29 -24.81 -7.44 19.97
C SER A 29 -23.32 -7.11 20.03
N CYS A 30 -22.93 -6.07 20.78
CA CYS A 30 -21.53 -5.72 21.03
C CYS A 30 -20.79 -6.83 21.79
N MET A 31 -21.40 -7.43 22.81
CA MET A 31 -20.80 -8.53 23.58
C MET A 31 -20.68 -9.81 22.76
N ILE A 32 -21.66 -10.13 21.91
CA ILE A 32 -21.58 -11.25 20.97
C ILE A 32 -20.48 -10.99 19.93
N LEU A 33 -20.39 -9.78 19.38
CA LEU A 33 -19.29 -9.38 18.50
C LEU A 33 -17.95 -9.51 19.22
N PHE A 34 -17.85 -9.02 20.46
CA PHE A 34 -16.64 -9.10 21.26
C PHE A 34 -16.26 -10.56 21.52
N TYR A 35 -17.22 -11.42 21.87
CA TYR A 35 -17.01 -12.85 22.08
C TYR A 35 -16.62 -13.58 20.79
N CYS A 36 -17.24 -13.27 19.66
CA CYS A 36 -16.84 -13.79 18.35
C CYS A 36 -15.44 -13.33 17.94
N LEU A 37 -15.03 -12.14 18.36
CA LEU A 37 -13.69 -11.58 18.11
C LEU A 37 -12.63 -12.03 19.13
N SER A 38 -13.04 -12.52 20.31
CA SER A 38 -12.15 -13.00 21.37
C SER A 38 -12.21 -14.52 21.58
N ALA A 39 -13.03 -15.23 20.81
CA ALA A 39 -12.96 -16.68 20.71
C ALA A 39 -11.55 -17.06 20.23
N PRO A 40 -10.84 -17.94 20.96
CA PRO A 40 -9.53 -18.37 20.55
C PRO A 40 -9.62 -18.98 19.15
N GLU A 41 -8.76 -18.53 18.24
CA GLU A 41 -8.61 -19.18 16.94
C GLU A 41 -8.28 -20.65 17.20
N VAL A 42 -9.23 -21.53 16.89
CA VAL A 42 -8.95 -22.96 16.84
C VAL A 42 -7.95 -23.13 15.70
N GLN A 43 -6.67 -23.27 16.05
CA GLN A 43 -5.61 -23.62 15.12
C GLN A 43 -5.83 -25.05 14.64
N ILE A 44 -6.71 -25.21 13.66
CA ILE A 44 -6.85 -26.46 12.92
C ILE A 44 -5.60 -26.57 12.05
N SER A 45 -4.65 -27.40 12.47
CA SER A 45 -3.45 -27.72 11.70
C SER A 45 -3.86 -28.54 10.47
N PHE A 46 -4.04 -27.88 9.34
CA PHE A 46 -4.14 -28.57 8.06
C PHE A 46 -2.76 -29.10 7.66
N PRO A 47 -2.67 -30.26 6.97
CA PRO A 47 -1.42 -30.70 6.38
C PRO A 47 -0.84 -29.60 5.49
N GLU A 48 0.42 -29.22 5.69
CA GLU A 48 1.09 -28.26 4.83
C GLU A 48 1.24 -28.85 3.42
N VAL A 49 0.39 -28.39 2.50
CA VAL A 49 0.51 -28.69 1.08
C VAL A 49 1.43 -27.63 0.46
N PRO A 50 2.62 -28.00 -0.04
CA PRO A 50 3.57 -27.04 -0.57
C PRO A 50 3.00 -26.34 -1.80
N VAL A 51 3.32 -25.05 -1.97
CA VAL A 51 2.99 -24.32 -3.18
C VAL A 51 3.70 -24.98 -4.37
N PRO A 52 3.00 -25.21 -5.50
CA PRO A 52 3.64 -25.69 -6.72
C PRO A 52 4.83 -24.81 -7.13
N TYR A 53 5.86 -25.42 -7.71
CA TYR A 53 7.01 -24.69 -8.26
C TYR A 53 6.61 -23.69 -9.37
N SER A 54 5.45 -23.86 -10.00
CA SER A 54 4.90 -22.91 -10.96
C SER A 54 3.38 -22.88 -10.89
N CYS A 55 2.80 -21.68 -10.97
CA CYS A 55 1.35 -21.52 -11.05
C CYS A 55 0.77 -21.85 -12.43
N ALA A 56 1.60 -22.12 -13.44
CA ALA A 56 1.14 -22.51 -14.76
C ALA A 56 0.67 -23.98 -14.75
N ARG A 57 -0.57 -24.23 -15.18
CA ARG A 57 -0.91 -25.54 -15.78
C ARG A 57 -0.05 -25.66 -17.04
N ARG A 58 0.91 -26.59 -17.07
CA ARG A 58 1.71 -26.87 -18.28
C ARG A 58 0.74 -27.04 -19.47
N PRO A 59 0.93 -26.32 -20.59
CA PRO A 59 0.25 -26.69 -21.82
C PRO A 59 0.67 -28.11 -22.21
N SER A 60 -0.25 -28.90 -22.79
CA SER A 60 0.03 -30.23 -23.31
C SER A 60 1.28 -30.22 -24.21
N PRO A 61 2.03 -31.35 -24.31
CA PRO A 61 3.33 -31.42 -24.98
C PRO A 61 3.35 -30.96 -26.45
N ASP A 62 2.18 -30.87 -27.10
CA ASP A 62 2.05 -30.62 -28.53
C ASP A 62 2.37 -29.18 -28.99
N ARG A 63 2.67 -28.24 -28.08
CA ARG A 63 3.04 -26.86 -28.44
C ARG A 63 4.52 -26.52 -28.26
N ALA A 64 5.34 -27.43 -27.74
CA ALA A 64 6.76 -27.18 -27.45
C ALA A 64 7.68 -27.29 -28.68
N SER A 65 7.19 -27.73 -29.84
CA SER A 65 8.03 -28.05 -31.00
C SER A 65 8.25 -26.90 -32.01
N ARG A 66 7.84 -25.66 -31.70
CA ARG A 66 7.98 -24.52 -32.65
C ARG A 66 8.64 -23.24 -32.12
N ALA A 67 9.37 -23.28 -31.00
CA ALA A 67 10.25 -22.18 -30.62
C ALA A 67 11.65 -22.41 -31.20
N GLY A 68 11.87 -21.87 -32.41
CA GLY A 68 13.16 -21.86 -33.08
C GLY A 68 14.23 -21.13 -32.28
N ARG A 69 15.49 -21.54 -32.52
CA ARG A 69 16.72 -20.93 -32.00
C ARG A 69 16.75 -19.44 -32.35
N GLY A 70 16.82 -18.57 -31.35
CA GLY A 70 16.94 -17.13 -31.53
C GLY A 70 17.23 -16.42 -30.21
N TRP A 71 18.53 -16.20 -29.96
CA TRP A 71 19.14 -15.36 -28.91
C TRP A 71 18.82 -15.73 -27.45
N ALA A 72 19.87 -15.86 -26.63
CA ALA A 72 19.76 -16.08 -25.18
C ALA A 72 19.24 -14.80 -24.49
N GLY A 73 17.94 -14.51 -24.64
CA GLY A 73 17.24 -13.48 -23.88
C GLY A 73 16.80 -13.99 -22.52
N CYS A 74 16.72 -13.12 -21.51
CA CYS A 74 16.20 -13.50 -20.20
C CYS A 74 14.67 -13.59 -20.21
N VAL A 75 14.12 -14.49 -19.40
CA VAL A 75 12.67 -14.79 -19.38
C VAL A 75 11.98 -13.85 -18.39
N PRO A 76 10.90 -13.14 -18.78
CA PRO A 76 10.17 -12.25 -17.88
C PRO A 76 9.67 -12.99 -16.63
N LYS A 77 10.02 -12.47 -15.45
CA LYS A 77 9.51 -12.96 -14.18
C LYS A 77 8.06 -12.51 -14.01
N VAL A 78 7.17 -13.48 -13.81
CA VAL A 78 5.73 -13.25 -13.59
C VAL A 78 5.31 -13.48 -12.14
N ASP A 79 6.12 -14.19 -11.36
CA ASP A 79 5.92 -14.44 -9.95
C ASP A 79 6.64 -13.36 -9.14
N VAL A 80 5.91 -12.43 -8.54
CA VAL A 80 6.44 -11.23 -7.90
C VAL A 80 5.76 -10.97 -6.56
N MET A 81 6.55 -10.90 -5.49
CA MET A 81 6.17 -10.27 -4.24
C MET A 81 6.64 -8.82 -4.26
N PHE A 82 5.68 -7.89 -4.36
CA PHE A 82 5.96 -6.48 -4.07
C PHE A 82 5.52 -6.16 -2.64
N MET A 83 6.49 -6.04 -1.73
CA MET A 83 6.20 -5.58 -0.38
C MET A 83 5.93 -4.07 -0.42
N LYS A 84 4.64 -3.71 -0.39
CA LYS A 84 4.17 -2.34 -0.49
C LYS A 84 4.30 -1.61 0.85
N THR A 85 5.26 -0.69 0.94
CA THR A 85 5.42 0.20 2.10
C THR A 85 4.57 1.47 1.98
N HIS A 86 4.24 2.09 3.11
CA HIS A 86 3.43 3.28 3.18
C HIS A 86 4.20 4.54 2.75
N LYS A 87 3.53 5.47 2.06
CA LYS A 87 4.04 6.81 1.72
C LYS A 87 5.33 6.82 0.87
N THR A 88 5.59 5.75 0.13
CA THR A 88 6.78 5.53 -0.72
C THR A 88 6.45 5.51 -2.23
N ALA A 89 5.47 6.30 -2.69
CA ALA A 89 4.97 6.28 -4.07
C ALA A 89 4.52 4.88 -4.57
N SER A 90 4.24 3.98 -3.63
CA SER A 90 4.01 2.56 -3.90
C SER A 90 2.69 2.28 -4.64
N SER A 91 1.72 3.21 -4.65
CA SER A 91 0.52 3.12 -5.50
C SER A 91 0.84 3.23 -7.00
N THR A 92 1.89 3.98 -7.38
CA THR A 92 2.33 4.03 -8.79
C THR A 92 2.95 2.70 -9.22
N ILE A 93 3.78 2.09 -8.36
CA ILE A 93 4.36 0.76 -8.63
C ILE A 93 3.25 -0.30 -8.69
N LEU A 94 2.28 -0.25 -7.77
CA LEU A 94 1.13 -1.16 -7.78
C LEU A 94 0.33 -1.06 -9.10
N ASN A 95 0.14 0.15 -9.66
CA ASN A 95 -0.51 0.32 -10.97
C ASN A 95 0.31 -0.32 -12.11
N ILE A 96 1.64 -0.22 -12.08
CA ILE A 96 2.54 -0.95 -12.99
C ILE A 96 2.31 -2.47 -12.88
N LEU A 97 2.32 -3.02 -11.66
CA LEU A 97 2.13 -4.45 -11.41
C LEU A 97 0.75 -4.94 -11.86
N PHE A 98 -0.31 -4.16 -11.65
CA PHE A 98 -1.66 -4.50 -12.12
C PHE A 98 -1.75 -4.60 -13.64
N ARG A 99 -1.21 -3.60 -14.34
CA ARG A 99 -1.18 -3.61 -15.81
C ARG A 99 -0.35 -4.76 -16.34
N PHE A 100 0.82 -5.01 -15.75
CA PHE A 100 1.65 -6.15 -16.11
C PHE A 100 0.90 -7.47 -15.90
N GLY A 101 0.32 -7.69 -14.73
CA GLY A 101 -0.38 -8.94 -14.45
C GLY A 101 -1.60 -9.17 -15.34
N GLU A 102 -2.35 -8.12 -15.70
CA GLU A 102 -3.41 -8.23 -16.71
C GLU A 102 -2.88 -8.55 -18.12
N LYS A 103 -1.78 -7.90 -18.55
CA LYS A 103 -1.11 -8.16 -19.84
C LYS A 103 -0.70 -9.64 -19.94
N HIS A 104 -0.17 -10.19 -18.85
CA HIS A 104 0.33 -11.56 -18.78
C HIS A 104 -0.69 -12.60 -18.26
N ARG A 105 -1.92 -12.16 -17.94
CA ARG A 105 -3.01 -12.99 -17.40
C ARG A 105 -2.60 -13.82 -16.18
N VAL A 106 -1.83 -13.21 -15.28
CA VAL A 106 -1.35 -13.83 -14.05
C VAL A 106 -2.44 -13.80 -12.98
N ARG A 107 -2.32 -14.67 -11.97
CA ARG A 107 -3.21 -14.70 -10.81
C ARG A 107 -2.67 -13.80 -9.70
N PHE A 108 -3.44 -12.81 -9.30
CA PHE A 108 -3.12 -11.97 -8.15
C PHE A 108 -3.59 -12.62 -6.84
N ALA A 109 -2.76 -12.55 -5.81
CA ALA A 109 -3.18 -12.77 -4.44
C ALA A 109 -3.73 -11.45 -3.90
N PHE A 110 -5.05 -11.31 -3.87
CA PHE A 110 -5.72 -10.12 -3.36
C PHE A 110 -6.33 -10.35 -1.98
N PRO A 111 -6.49 -9.31 -1.15
CA PRO A 111 -7.28 -9.38 0.08
C PRO A 111 -8.77 -9.64 -0.24
N SER A 112 -9.52 -10.20 0.71
CA SER A 112 -10.92 -10.62 0.49
C SER A 112 -11.99 -9.57 0.82
N MET A 113 -11.70 -8.57 1.66
CA MET A 113 -12.73 -7.62 2.18
C MET A 113 -12.29 -6.14 2.23
N ARG A 114 -10.99 -5.88 2.10
CA ARG A 114 -10.34 -4.57 2.26
C ARG A 114 -9.38 -4.35 1.09
N ASN A 115 -8.71 -3.20 1.07
CA ASN A 115 -7.62 -2.92 0.14
C ASN A 115 -6.23 -3.38 0.67
N ASP A 116 -6.18 -3.86 1.91
CA ASP A 116 -5.00 -4.35 2.63
C ASP A 116 -5.26 -5.76 3.22
N PHE A 117 -4.20 -6.44 3.64
CA PHE A 117 -4.25 -7.74 4.29
C PHE A 117 -4.37 -7.62 5.81
N SER A 118 -5.48 -7.05 6.29
CA SER A 118 -5.80 -6.88 7.72
C SER A 118 -4.72 -6.15 8.53
N TYR A 119 -4.11 -5.13 7.93
CA TYR A 119 -3.09 -4.32 8.57
C TYR A 119 -3.68 -3.60 9.81
N PRO A 120 -2.98 -3.53 10.97
CA PRO A 120 -1.54 -3.71 11.18
C PRO A 120 -1.09 -5.12 11.62
N SER A 121 -1.98 -6.11 11.66
CA SER A 121 -1.59 -7.48 12.02
C SER A 121 -0.61 -8.06 10.98
N PRO A 122 0.35 -8.91 11.39
CA PRO A 122 1.19 -9.64 10.45
C PRO A 122 0.36 -10.36 9.38
N PHE A 123 0.87 -10.38 8.16
CA PHE A 123 0.24 -11.09 7.04
C PHE A 123 0.05 -12.57 7.39
N HIS A 124 -1.09 -13.11 6.98
CA HIS A 124 -1.41 -14.53 7.06
C HIS A 124 -2.06 -14.99 5.76
N HIS A 125 -1.66 -16.14 5.24
CA HIS A 125 -2.08 -16.61 3.91
C HIS A 125 -3.62 -16.74 3.75
N SER A 126 -4.35 -17.00 4.84
CA SER A 126 -5.82 -17.10 4.83
C SER A 126 -6.54 -15.78 4.49
N GLN A 127 -5.83 -14.65 4.55
CA GLN A 127 -6.34 -13.34 4.18
C GLN A 127 -6.47 -13.18 2.65
N VAL A 128 -5.83 -14.08 1.88
CA VAL A 128 -5.90 -14.08 0.42
C VAL A 128 -7.23 -14.63 -0.07
N GLN A 129 -7.92 -13.85 -0.91
CA GLN A 129 -9.18 -14.22 -1.55
C GLN A 129 -9.02 -15.51 -2.38
N GLY A 130 -9.85 -16.51 -2.08
CA GLY A 130 -9.84 -17.79 -2.78
C GLY A 130 -8.60 -18.64 -2.50
N TYR A 131 -7.91 -18.40 -1.38
CA TYR A 131 -6.87 -19.29 -0.91
C TYR A 131 -7.45 -20.66 -0.52
N SER A 132 -6.69 -21.70 -0.85
CA SER A 132 -6.85 -23.07 -0.35
C SER A 132 -5.47 -23.71 -0.30
N PRO A 133 -5.23 -24.74 0.52
CA PRO A 133 -3.94 -25.44 0.54
C PRO A 133 -3.51 -25.88 -0.87
N GLY A 134 -2.27 -25.55 -1.27
CA GLY A 134 -1.74 -25.79 -2.61
C GLY A 134 -2.16 -24.77 -3.68
N ALA A 135 -2.95 -23.75 -3.33
CA ALA A 135 -3.22 -22.64 -4.24
C ALA A 135 -1.92 -21.88 -4.57
N CYS A 136 -1.75 -21.56 -5.85
CA CYS A 136 -0.61 -20.82 -6.35
C CYS A 136 -1.08 -19.48 -6.90
N PHE A 137 -0.39 -18.40 -6.51
CA PHE A 137 -0.59 -17.06 -7.01
C PHE A 137 0.74 -16.52 -7.56
N ASN A 138 0.66 -15.63 -8.54
CA ASN A 138 1.83 -15.06 -9.19
C ASN A 138 2.24 -13.74 -8.53
N ILE A 139 1.30 -12.81 -8.34
CA ILE A 139 1.62 -11.47 -7.83
C ILE A 139 0.88 -11.19 -6.53
N ILE A 140 1.60 -10.76 -5.50
CA ILE A 140 1.04 -10.17 -4.29
C ILE A 140 1.68 -8.80 -4.07
N CYS A 141 0.84 -7.76 -3.92
CA CYS A 141 1.32 -6.37 -3.95
C CYS A 141 0.47 -5.37 -3.15
N ASN A 142 -0.56 -5.83 -2.44
CA ASN A 142 -1.36 -4.98 -1.55
C ASN A 142 -0.63 -4.72 -0.22
N HIS A 143 -1.06 -3.69 0.50
CA HIS A 143 -0.51 -3.39 1.83
C HIS A 143 -0.68 -4.58 2.79
N MET A 144 0.37 -4.87 3.54
CA MET A 144 0.40 -5.86 4.61
C MET A 144 1.46 -5.46 5.63
N ARG A 145 1.49 -6.12 6.79
CA ARG A 145 2.69 -6.19 7.62
C ARG A 145 3.44 -7.47 7.26
N PHE A 146 4.65 -7.36 6.76
CA PHE A 146 5.35 -8.47 6.10
C PHE A 146 5.53 -9.67 7.03
N ASN A 147 5.23 -10.86 6.50
CA ASN A 147 5.52 -12.13 7.17
C ASN A 147 6.00 -13.13 6.11
N GLU A 148 7.32 -13.30 6.02
CA GLU A 148 7.95 -14.10 4.96
C GLU A 148 7.44 -15.54 4.92
N ALA A 149 7.29 -16.18 6.09
CA ALA A 149 6.85 -17.57 6.19
C ALA A 149 5.43 -17.75 5.64
N GLU A 150 4.57 -16.76 5.83
CA GLU A 150 3.19 -16.78 5.35
C GLU A 150 3.10 -16.43 3.86
N VAL A 151 3.94 -15.53 3.35
CA VAL A 151 4.01 -15.24 1.90
C VAL A 151 4.53 -16.45 1.12
N ALA A 152 5.46 -17.23 1.70
CA ALA A 152 5.97 -18.47 1.09
C ALA A 152 4.89 -19.55 0.91
N LYS A 153 3.75 -19.45 1.61
CA LYS A 153 2.59 -20.34 1.44
C LYS A 153 1.65 -19.92 0.30
N VAL A 154 1.92 -18.79 -0.35
CA VAL A 154 1.04 -18.19 -1.38
C VAL A 154 1.73 -18.12 -2.75
N LEU A 155 3.05 -17.91 -2.77
CA LEU A 155 3.85 -17.73 -3.98
C LEU A 155 4.80 -18.89 -4.25
N PRO A 156 5.20 -19.13 -5.51
CA PRO A 156 6.32 -20.00 -5.86
C PRO A 156 7.61 -19.63 -5.14
N ALA A 157 8.46 -20.62 -4.87
CA ALA A 157 9.71 -20.45 -4.15
C ALA A 157 10.72 -19.51 -4.87
N ASP A 158 10.68 -19.46 -6.21
CA ASP A 158 11.55 -18.62 -7.03
C ASP A 158 10.94 -17.26 -7.41
N ALA A 159 9.85 -16.87 -6.73
CA ALA A 159 9.21 -15.57 -6.89
C ALA A 159 10.19 -14.43 -6.55
N ALA A 160 10.06 -13.34 -7.30
CA ALA A 160 10.91 -12.17 -7.14
C ALA A 160 10.41 -11.25 -6.03
N TYR A 161 11.24 -10.96 -5.04
CA TYR A 161 10.89 -10.10 -3.90
C TYR A 161 11.46 -8.71 -4.12
N VAL A 162 10.56 -7.74 -4.25
CA VAL A 162 10.90 -6.34 -4.47
C VAL A 162 10.13 -5.45 -3.49
N THR A 163 10.73 -4.33 -3.10
CA THR A 163 10.08 -3.32 -2.25
C THR A 163 10.61 -1.93 -2.60
N VAL A 164 10.06 -0.91 -1.97
CA VAL A 164 10.49 0.48 -2.15
C VAL A 164 10.61 1.14 -0.78
N LEU A 165 11.66 1.93 -0.59
CA LEU A 165 11.86 2.77 0.58
C LEU A 165 11.86 4.24 0.18
N ARG A 166 11.75 5.10 1.16
CA ARG A 166 11.84 6.54 1.03
C ARG A 166 12.70 7.06 2.18
N GLU A 167 13.34 8.21 1.99
CA GLU A 167 14.12 8.83 3.03
C GLU A 167 13.25 9.09 4.28
N PRO A 168 13.69 8.70 5.50
CA PRO A 168 12.79 8.62 6.65
C PRO A 168 12.21 9.93 7.15
N ALA A 169 12.89 11.07 6.98
CA ALA A 169 12.35 12.37 7.36
C ALA A 169 11.22 12.80 6.42
N ASP A 170 11.43 12.66 5.10
CA ASP A 170 10.39 12.98 4.10
C ASP A 170 9.24 11.97 4.14
N LEU A 171 9.53 10.71 4.49
CA LEU A 171 8.52 9.70 4.81
C LEU A 171 7.70 10.10 6.03
N PHE A 172 8.36 10.47 7.14
CA PHE A 172 7.72 10.80 8.40
C PHE A 172 6.81 12.03 8.25
N GLU A 173 7.27 13.08 7.57
CA GLU A 173 6.44 14.24 7.21
C GLU A 173 5.18 13.80 6.45
N SER A 174 5.34 12.96 5.42
CA SER A 174 4.23 12.48 4.63
C SER A 174 3.25 11.60 5.42
N SER A 175 3.77 10.76 6.31
CA SER A 175 3.01 9.88 7.20
C SER A 175 2.22 10.69 8.22
N PHE A 176 2.88 11.62 8.92
CA PHE A 176 2.30 12.45 9.96
C PHE A 176 1.12 13.27 9.43
N HIS A 177 1.29 13.92 8.26
CA HIS A 177 0.20 14.67 7.65
C HIS A 177 -0.95 13.78 7.16
N TYR A 178 -0.66 12.60 6.63
CA TYR A 178 -1.68 11.72 6.06
C TYR A 178 -2.48 10.96 7.14
N PHE A 179 -1.79 10.45 8.16
CA PHE A 179 -2.36 9.58 9.19
C PHE A 179 -2.60 10.27 10.53
N GLY A 180 -2.06 11.46 10.79
CA GLY A 180 -2.12 12.10 12.11
C GLY A 180 -3.54 12.15 12.68
N ARG A 181 -4.54 12.53 11.89
CA ARG A 181 -5.95 12.55 12.34
C ARG A 181 -6.52 11.19 12.74
N LEU A 182 -5.91 10.06 12.33
CA LEU A 182 -6.29 8.72 12.73
C LEU A 182 -5.59 8.24 14.01
N ILE A 183 -4.76 9.09 14.62
CA ILE A 183 -3.89 8.77 15.75
C ILE A 183 -4.24 9.72 16.90
N PRO A 184 -5.02 9.28 17.90
CA PRO A 184 -5.55 10.15 18.96
C PRO A 184 -4.49 10.98 19.68
N PHE A 185 -3.28 10.44 19.84
CA PHE A 185 -2.16 11.14 20.47
C PHE A 185 -1.70 12.41 19.74
N THR A 186 -2.01 12.55 18.45
CA THR A 186 -1.69 13.77 17.71
C THR A 186 -2.75 14.87 17.87
N TRP A 187 -3.94 14.54 18.39
CA TRP A 187 -5.03 15.51 18.51
C TRP A 187 -4.74 16.54 19.60
N LYS A 188 -4.05 16.12 20.67
CA LYS A 188 -3.58 16.98 21.78
C LYS A 188 -2.39 17.87 21.43
N ILE A 189 -1.79 17.71 20.24
CA ILE A 189 -0.70 18.57 19.80
C ILE A 189 -1.28 19.94 19.45
N SER A 190 -0.81 20.96 20.17
CA SER A 190 -1.20 22.36 20.02
C SER A 190 -0.38 23.06 18.92
N GLY A 191 -0.88 24.18 18.43
CA GLY A 191 -0.20 25.03 17.44
C GLY A 191 -0.53 24.68 15.98
N ASP A 192 -0.12 25.58 15.08
CA ASP A 192 -0.40 25.46 13.64
C ASP A 192 0.47 24.39 12.97
N ASP A 193 1.73 24.25 13.40
CA ASP A 193 2.66 23.23 12.93
C ASP A 193 2.80 22.08 13.94
N LYS A 194 1.83 21.15 13.89
CA LYS A 194 1.81 19.97 14.75
C LYS A 194 3.00 19.04 14.56
N LEU A 195 3.60 19.00 13.36
CA LEU A 195 4.75 18.15 13.09
C LEU A 195 5.99 18.71 13.81
N ALA A 196 6.21 20.01 13.72
CA ALA A 196 7.31 20.67 14.43
C ALA A 196 7.16 20.56 15.95
N GLU A 197 5.93 20.66 16.47
CA GLU A 197 5.65 20.47 17.89
C GLU A 197 5.93 19.03 18.33
N PHE A 198 5.45 18.04 17.57
CA PHE A 198 5.74 16.62 17.83
C PHE A 198 7.25 16.36 17.88
N LEU A 199 7.99 16.85 16.87
CA LEU A 199 9.42 16.62 16.77
C LEU A 199 10.24 17.33 17.86
N ARG A 200 9.68 18.31 18.56
CA ARG A 200 10.36 18.97 19.68
C ARG A 200 10.46 18.05 20.90
N ASP A 201 9.42 17.28 21.18
CA ASP A 201 9.36 16.32 22.27
C ASP A 201 8.47 15.12 21.91
N PRO A 202 8.96 14.18 21.07
CA PRO A 202 8.16 13.07 20.56
C PRO A 202 7.59 12.17 21.66
N GLU A 203 8.34 11.98 22.75
CA GLU A 203 7.97 11.10 23.86
C GLU A 203 6.70 11.59 24.59
N LEU A 204 6.40 12.89 24.55
CA LEU A 204 5.14 13.44 25.08
C LEU A 204 3.91 13.00 24.26
N TYR A 205 4.11 12.71 22.98
CA TYR A 205 3.06 12.48 21.99
C TYR A 205 3.07 11.07 21.40
N TYR A 206 3.92 10.17 21.92
CA TYR A 206 4.07 8.81 21.44
C TYR A 206 3.85 7.80 22.56
N ASP A 207 3.05 6.78 22.24
CA ASP A 207 2.85 5.60 23.08
C ASP A 207 2.91 4.37 22.16
N PRO A 208 3.86 3.44 22.36
CA PRO A 208 3.94 2.20 21.58
C PRO A 208 2.62 1.43 21.50
N GLU A 209 1.83 1.41 22.58
CA GLU A 209 0.56 0.69 22.67
C GLU A 209 -0.63 1.55 22.20
N GLY A 210 -0.35 2.79 21.79
CA GLY A 210 -1.36 3.72 21.32
C GLY A 210 -2.04 3.27 20.03
N PHE A 211 -3.34 3.55 19.92
CA PHE A 211 -4.09 3.26 18.70
C PHE A 211 -3.44 3.94 17.48
N ASN A 212 -3.08 3.14 16.47
CA ASN A 212 -2.39 3.56 15.25
C ASN A 212 -1.02 4.25 15.46
N SER A 213 -0.40 4.11 16.64
CA SER A 213 0.90 4.73 16.95
C SER A 213 2.01 4.30 15.99
N PHE A 214 1.94 3.09 15.42
CA PHE A 214 2.93 2.56 14.48
C PHE A 214 3.16 3.43 13.23
N TYR A 215 2.21 4.31 12.85
CA TYR A 215 2.43 5.29 11.77
C TYR A 215 3.39 6.43 12.14
N LEU A 216 3.69 6.61 13.44
CA LEU A 216 4.50 7.71 13.95
C LEU A 216 5.97 7.35 14.18
N LYS A 217 6.41 6.11 14.03
CA LYS A 217 7.80 5.72 14.34
C LYS A 217 8.26 4.54 13.51
N ASN A 218 9.41 4.66 12.86
CA ASN A 218 10.08 3.64 12.03
C ASN A 218 9.09 2.82 11.17
N LEU A 219 8.27 3.51 10.38
CA LEU A 219 7.15 2.92 9.63
C LEU A 219 7.61 1.92 8.57
N LEU A 220 8.77 2.12 7.92
CA LEU A 220 9.28 1.16 6.94
C LEU A 220 9.67 -0.15 7.62
N PHE A 221 10.34 -0.06 8.78
CA PHE A 221 10.72 -1.23 9.57
C PHE A 221 9.47 -1.97 10.09
N PHE A 222 8.43 -1.25 10.49
CA PHE A 222 7.14 -1.83 10.87
C PHE A 222 6.45 -2.55 9.70
N ASP A 223 6.36 -1.90 8.54
CA ASP A 223 5.79 -2.49 7.31
C ASP A 223 6.51 -3.78 6.95
N LEU A 224 7.84 -3.82 7.08
CA LEU A 224 8.70 -4.99 6.85
C LEU A 224 8.61 -6.07 7.95
N GLY A 225 7.58 -6.00 8.79
CA GLY A 225 7.22 -7.05 9.75
C GLY A 225 7.98 -7.00 11.07
N GLN A 226 8.82 -5.98 11.26
CA GLN A 226 9.67 -5.88 12.43
C GLN A 226 9.00 -5.07 13.55
N ASP A 227 9.64 -5.07 14.71
CA ASP A 227 9.28 -4.19 15.83
C ASP A 227 9.93 -2.82 15.64
N ASN A 228 9.11 -1.79 15.49
CA ASN A 228 9.51 -0.41 15.22
C ASN A 228 9.86 0.39 16.50
N ASN A 229 9.70 -0.23 17.68
CA ASN A 229 9.98 0.35 18.99
C ASN A 229 11.30 -0.10 19.61
N LEU A 230 12.05 -0.95 18.90
CA LEU A 230 13.37 -1.38 19.36
C LEU A 230 14.29 -0.19 19.59
N PRO A 231 15.22 -0.29 20.56
CA PRO A 231 16.35 0.63 20.62
C PRO A 231 17.14 0.58 19.30
N PRO A 232 17.59 1.71 18.72
CA PRO A 232 18.30 1.69 17.44
C PRO A 232 19.57 0.83 17.42
N ASN A 233 20.20 0.63 18.58
CA ASN A 233 21.43 -0.17 18.74
C ASN A 233 21.15 -1.62 19.17
N ASP A 234 19.88 -2.05 19.22
CA ASP A 234 19.52 -3.44 19.49
C ASP A 234 20.06 -4.35 18.36
N PRO A 235 20.77 -5.46 18.67
CA PRO A 235 21.31 -6.37 17.66
C PRO A 235 20.26 -6.92 16.68
N ARG A 236 18.99 -6.97 17.08
CA ARG A 236 17.87 -7.41 16.24
C ARG A 236 17.65 -6.47 15.06
N VAL A 237 17.94 -5.17 15.19
CA VAL A 237 17.83 -4.20 14.09
C VAL A 237 18.76 -4.60 12.94
N GLU A 238 20.04 -4.82 13.24
CA GLU A 238 21.04 -5.22 12.26
C GLU A 238 20.77 -6.63 11.70
N ALA A 239 20.27 -7.54 12.52
CA ALA A 239 19.87 -8.87 12.06
C ALA A 239 18.70 -8.81 11.06
N ALA A 240 17.70 -7.97 11.34
CA ALA A 240 16.57 -7.75 10.45
C ALA A 240 16.98 -7.08 9.13
N ILE A 241 17.81 -6.03 9.17
CA ILE A 241 18.32 -5.38 7.95
C ILE A 241 19.03 -6.41 7.05
N ARG A 242 19.88 -7.27 7.63
CA ARG A 242 20.53 -8.37 6.89
C ARG A 242 19.54 -9.39 6.34
N ALA A 243 18.49 -9.73 7.09
CA ALA A 243 17.46 -10.65 6.62
C ALA A 243 16.69 -10.07 5.43
N ILE A 244 16.30 -8.79 5.51
CA ILE A 244 15.66 -8.05 4.42
C ILE A 244 16.60 -8.01 3.19
N ALA A 245 17.88 -7.68 3.39
CA ALA A 245 18.86 -7.60 2.29
C ALA A 245 19.09 -8.95 1.59
N ARG A 246 18.98 -10.07 2.30
CA ARG A 246 19.03 -11.41 1.71
C ARG A 246 17.75 -11.78 0.97
N ARG A 247 16.59 -11.35 1.49
CA ARG A 247 15.30 -11.76 0.94
C ARG A 247 14.90 -10.97 -0.30
N PHE A 248 15.09 -9.66 -0.27
CA PHE A 248 14.66 -8.76 -1.34
C PHE A 248 15.75 -8.63 -2.41
N GLN A 249 15.40 -9.02 -3.64
CA GLN A 249 16.29 -8.96 -4.80
C GLN A 249 16.52 -7.52 -5.25
N LEU A 250 15.51 -6.66 -5.07
CA LEU A 250 15.61 -5.22 -5.30
C LEU A 250 14.86 -4.45 -4.22
N VAL A 251 15.57 -3.48 -3.62
CA VAL A 251 14.97 -2.45 -2.78
C VAL A 251 15.12 -1.12 -3.51
N MET A 252 14.01 -0.60 -3.99
CA MET A 252 13.91 0.66 -4.75
C MET A 252 13.93 1.87 -3.80
N LEU A 253 14.26 3.04 -4.32
CA LEU A 253 14.26 4.31 -3.59
C LEU A 253 13.40 5.33 -4.31
N VAL A 254 12.51 6.01 -3.58
CA VAL A 254 11.61 7.04 -4.15
C VAL A 254 12.40 8.24 -4.69
N GLU A 255 13.51 8.58 -4.05
CA GLU A 255 14.40 9.68 -4.43
C GLU A 255 15.05 9.43 -5.80
N HIS A 256 15.16 8.17 -6.20
CA HIS A 256 15.70 7.70 -7.47
C HIS A 256 14.66 6.81 -8.18
N PHE A 257 13.42 7.29 -8.27
CA PHE A 257 12.27 6.48 -8.70
C PHE A 257 12.43 5.94 -10.12
N GLU A 258 12.99 6.73 -11.05
CA GLU A 258 13.13 6.31 -12.44
C GLU A 258 14.27 5.29 -12.59
N GLU A 259 15.41 5.52 -11.94
CA GLU A 259 16.50 4.55 -11.83
C GLU A 259 16.02 3.25 -11.18
N SER A 260 15.18 3.37 -10.14
CA SER A 260 14.55 2.23 -9.45
C SER A 260 13.70 1.40 -10.40
N LEU A 261 12.91 2.03 -11.27
CA LEU A 261 12.13 1.31 -12.27
C LEU A 261 13.00 0.66 -13.33
N ILE A 262 14.10 1.30 -13.76
CA ILE A 262 15.07 0.68 -14.68
C ILE A 262 15.69 -0.58 -14.05
N LEU A 263 16.10 -0.51 -12.78
CA LEU A 263 16.59 -1.69 -12.05
C LEU A 263 15.51 -2.75 -11.87
N LEU A 264 14.24 -2.36 -11.66
CA LEU A 264 13.11 -3.30 -11.59
C LEU A 264 12.93 -4.05 -12.91
N LYS A 265 13.00 -3.32 -14.03
CA LYS A 265 12.92 -3.91 -15.38
C LYS A 265 14.05 -4.89 -15.64
N ASP A 266 15.27 -4.56 -15.25
CA ASP A 266 16.42 -5.47 -15.39
C ASP A 266 16.26 -6.71 -14.49
N ALA A 267 15.91 -6.52 -13.21
CA ALA A 267 15.75 -7.60 -12.25
C ALA A 267 14.61 -8.58 -12.61
N LEU A 268 13.54 -8.09 -13.24
CA LEU A 268 12.38 -8.91 -13.61
C LEU A 268 12.35 -9.29 -15.09
N CYS A 269 13.32 -8.85 -15.90
CA CYS A 269 13.34 -9.06 -17.34
C CYS A 269 12.07 -8.52 -18.04
N TRP A 270 11.66 -7.32 -17.67
CA TRP A 270 10.48 -6.67 -18.26
C TRP A 270 10.85 -5.74 -19.41
N ASP A 271 9.84 -5.33 -20.16
CA ASP A 271 9.97 -4.34 -21.22
C ASP A 271 9.82 -2.93 -20.66
N MET A 272 10.43 -1.95 -21.34
CA MET A 272 10.28 -0.52 -20.99
C MET A 272 8.81 -0.09 -20.99
N GLU A 273 8.01 -0.66 -21.89
CA GLU A 273 6.58 -0.34 -22.02
C GLU A 273 5.75 -0.75 -20.80
N ASP A 274 6.19 -1.78 -20.07
CA ASP A 274 5.53 -2.22 -18.85
C ASP A 274 5.75 -1.23 -17.69
N LEU A 275 6.83 -0.43 -17.74
CA LEU A 275 7.18 0.52 -16.70
C LEU A 275 6.51 1.89 -16.82
N LEU A 276 5.92 2.24 -17.97
CA LEU A 276 5.37 3.58 -18.19
C LEU A 276 4.38 3.93 -17.09
N PHE A 277 4.45 5.11 -16.50
CA PHE A 277 3.70 5.42 -15.29
C PHE A 277 3.25 6.87 -15.22
N PHE A 278 2.20 7.10 -14.44
CA PHE A 278 1.81 8.42 -13.94
C PHE A 278 1.97 8.45 -12.42
N LYS A 279 2.29 9.62 -11.87
CA LYS A 279 2.46 9.81 -10.43
C LYS A 279 1.09 9.81 -9.76
N LEU A 280 0.69 8.67 -9.19
CA LEU A 280 -0.59 8.50 -8.52
C LEU A 280 -0.47 8.81 -7.03
N ASN A 281 -1.57 9.26 -6.41
CA ASN A 281 -1.63 9.62 -5.00
C ASN A 281 -0.61 10.70 -4.57
N ALA A 282 -0.27 11.61 -5.47
CA ALA A 282 0.57 12.76 -5.17
C ALA A 282 -0.18 13.78 -4.30
N ARG A 283 0.45 14.27 -3.23
CA ARG A 283 -0.10 15.34 -2.40
C ARG A 283 0.15 16.71 -3.04
N LYS A 284 -0.82 17.61 -2.95
CA LYS A 284 -0.68 19.03 -3.32
C LYS A 284 0.53 19.65 -2.60
N GLY A 285 1.37 20.37 -3.35
CA GLY A 285 2.57 21.00 -2.80
C GLY A 285 3.70 20.05 -2.38
N SER A 286 3.69 18.79 -2.84
CA SER A 286 4.73 17.79 -2.51
C SER A 286 6.10 18.01 -3.17
N THR A 287 6.23 18.99 -4.07
CA THR A 287 7.48 19.26 -4.82
C THR A 287 8.57 19.92 -3.99
N VAL A 288 8.27 20.40 -2.78
CA VAL A 288 9.24 21.02 -1.86
C VAL A 288 9.01 20.44 -0.46
N SER A 289 10.05 19.84 0.12
CA SER A 289 10.01 19.40 1.51
C SER A 289 9.84 20.63 2.40
N LYS A 290 8.84 20.60 3.29
CA LYS A 290 8.56 21.70 4.22
C LYS A 290 9.42 21.66 5.48
N LEU A 291 10.26 20.64 5.62
CA LEU A 291 11.12 20.45 6.78
C LEU A 291 12.33 21.39 6.72
N THR A 292 12.52 22.19 7.77
CA THR A 292 13.79 22.87 7.99
C THR A 292 14.91 21.85 8.26
N PRO A 293 16.19 22.19 8.05
CA PRO A 293 17.30 21.29 8.36
C PRO A 293 17.28 20.75 9.80
N GLU A 294 16.86 21.58 10.76
CA GLU A 294 16.71 21.18 12.16
C GLU A 294 15.60 20.14 12.34
N LEU A 295 14.41 20.38 11.80
CA LEU A 295 13.30 19.43 11.89
C LEU A 295 13.62 18.12 11.17
N ARG A 296 14.34 18.20 10.05
CA ARG A 296 14.82 17.00 9.34
C ARG A 296 15.72 16.15 10.23
N ALA A 297 16.69 16.77 10.91
CA ALA A 297 17.57 16.05 11.82
C ALA A 297 16.80 15.38 12.97
N LYS A 298 15.83 16.08 13.58
CA LYS A 298 14.96 15.51 14.62
C LYS A 298 14.11 14.35 14.10
N ALA A 299 13.58 14.46 12.88
CA ALA A 299 12.80 13.39 12.27
C ALA A 299 13.64 12.14 11.98
N LEU A 300 14.90 12.32 11.54
CA LEU A 300 15.85 11.21 11.36
C LEU A 300 16.26 10.55 12.67
N ASP A 301 16.47 11.34 13.73
CA ASP A 301 16.79 10.82 15.06
C ASP A 301 15.61 10.02 15.64
N TRP A 302 14.40 10.57 15.54
CA TRP A 302 13.18 9.89 15.96
C TRP A 302 12.92 8.57 15.20
N ASN A 303 13.27 8.55 13.91
CA ASN A 303 13.16 7.38 13.03
C ASN A 303 14.52 6.73 12.76
N ALA A 304 15.38 6.63 13.78
CA ALA A 304 16.75 6.17 13.62
C ALA A 304 16.90 4.75 13.05
N ILE A 305 15.92 3.85 13.25
CA ILE A 305 15.97 2.51 12.65
C ILE A 305 15.70 2.58 11.15
N ASP A 306 14.67 3.31 10.74
CA ASP A 306 14.41 3.54 9.32
C ASP A 306 15.58 4.28 8.65
N TRP A 307 16.30 5.13 9.39
CA TRP A 307 17.51 5.78 8.88
C TRP A 307 18.65 4.79 8.63
N LYS A 308 18.94 3.89 9.58
CA LYS A 308 19.91 2.80 9.37
C LYS A 308 19.52 1.91 8.18
N LEU A 309 18.24 1.55 8.10
CA LEU A 309 17.67 0.76 7.00
C LEU A 309 17.89 1.46 5.65
N TYR A 310 17.53 2.75 5.55
CA TYR A 310 17.67 3.54 4.33
C TYR A 310 19.13 3.68 3.92
N GLN A 311 20.06 3.97 4.85
CA GLN A 311 21.48 4.10 4.55
C GLN A 311 22.08 2.79 3.99
N HIS A 312 21.70 1.64 4.55
CA HIS A 312 22.11 0.33 4.05
C HIS A 312 21.65 0.15 2.60
N PHE A 313 20.36 0.37 2.33
CA PHE A 313 19.80 0.14 1.01
C PHE A 313 20.20 1.19 -0.02
N ASN A 314 20.43 2.46 0.37
CA ASN A 314 21.03 3.48 -0.49
C ASN A 314 22.42 3.07 -0.97
N THR A 315 23.25 2.54 -0.07
CA THR A 315 24.58 2.02 -0.45
C THR A 315 24.44 0.84 -1.42
N SER A 316 23.54 -0.10 -1.14
CA SER A 316 23.32 -1.27 -2.01
C SER A 316 22.71 -0.90 -3.37
N PHE A 317 21.87 0.13 -3.40
CA PHE A 317 21.19 0.62 -4.59
C PHE A 317 22.20 1.17 -5.59
N TRP A 318 23.10 2.04 -5.14
CA TRP A 318 24.13 2.61 -6.03
C TRP A 318 25.14 1.57 -6.53
N ARG A 319 25.42 0.52 -5.74
CA ARG A 319 26.17 -0.64 -6.25
C ARG A 319 25.42 -1.36 -7.38
N LYS A 320 24.10 -1.48 -7.30
CA LYS A 320 23.29 -2.07 -8.39
C LYS A 320 23.28 -1.17 -9.63
N VAL A 321 23.23 0.15 -9.47
CA VAL A 321 23.36 1.11 -10.58
C VAL A 321 24.73 0.98 -11.25
N GLU A 322 25.81 0.88 -10.46
CA GLU A 322 27.17 0.67 -10.97
C GLU A 322 27.28 -0.64 -11.77
N VAL A 323 26.74 -1.75 -11.24
CA VAL A 323 26.69 -3.05 -11.95
C VAL A 323 25.85 -2.98 -13.22
N TYR A 324 24.74 -2.24 -13.23
CA TYR A 324 23.93 -2.01 -14.42
C TYR A 324 24.68 -1.18 -15.48
N GLY A 325 25.55 -0.28 -15.03
CA GLY A 325 26.35 0.65 -15.82
C GLY A 325 25.75 2.05 -15.83
N TRP A 326 26.55 3.05 -15.44
CA TRP A 326 26.12 4.45 -15.30
C TRP A 326 25.60 5.07 -16.61
N GLU A 327 26.34 4.94 -17.71
CA GLU A 327 25.92 5.47 -19.01
C GLU A 327 24.65 4.77 -19.53
N ARG A 328 24.55 3.46 -19.29
CA ARG A 328 23.35 2.67 -19.63
C ARG A 328 22.15 3.14 -18.81
N MET A 329 22.33 3.37 -17.51
CA MET A 329 21.30 3.89 -16.61
C MET A 329 20.77 5.24 -17.10
N GLU A 330 21.66 6.19 -17.36
CA GLU A 330 21.29 7.54 -17.80
C GLU A 330 20.46 7.50 -19.09
N ARG A 331 20.91 6.73 -20.09
CA ARG A 331 20.20 6.57 -21.35
C ARG A 331 18.81 5.95 -21.16
N ASP A 332 18.72 4.89 -20.37
CA ASP A 332 17.47 4.16 -20.20
C ASP A 332 16.47 4.97 -19.34
N VAL A 333 16.94 5.76 -18.37
CA VAL A 333 16.14 6.75 -17.64
C VAL A 333 15.65 7.86 -18.55
N ALA A 334 16.50 8.40 -19.43
CA ALA A 334 16.11 9.42 -20.40
C ALA A 334 15.01 8.90 -21.36
N GLU A 335 15.13 7.65 -21.80
CA GLU A 335 14.11 6.99 -22.63
C GLU A 335 12.79 6.78 -21.87
N LEU A 336 12.86 6.33 -20.61
CA LEU A 336 11.66 6.18 -19.77
C LEU A 336 10.94 7.53 -19.58
N ARG A 337 11.69 8.60 -19.28
CA ARG A 337 11.17 9.97 -19.16
C ARG A 337 10.49 10.43 -20.44
N ARG A 338 11.14 10.25 -21.59
CA ARG A 338 10.60 10.62 -22.91
C ARG A 338 9.26 9.92 -23.17
N ARG A 339 9.20 8.60 -22.99
CA ARG A 339 7.97 7.82 -23.20
C ARG A 339 6.86 8.19 -22.22
N ASN A 340 7.18 8.50 -20.97
CA ASN A 340 6.19 8.97 -19.99
C ASN A 340 5.60 10.32 -20.39
N VAL A 341 6.40 11.25 -20.90
CA VAL A 341 5.91 12.55 -21.42
C VAL A 341 4.99 12.35 -22.62
N GLU A 342 5.36 11.48 -23.56
CA GLU A 342 4.52 11.15 -24.71
C GLU A 342 3.19 10.53 -24.28
N MET A 343 3.23 9.54 -23.37
CA MET A 343 2.03 8.90 -22.85
C MET A 343 1.15 9.88 -22.06
N ALA A 344 1.73 10.81 -21.30
CA ALA A 344 0.99 11.86 -20.61
C ALA A 344 0.27 12.79 -21.60
N ALA A 345 0.92 13.21 -22.69
CA ALA A 345 0.32 14.06 -23.71
C ALA A 345 -0.85 13.38 -24.45
N ILE A 346 -0.79 12.06 -24.59
CA ILE A 346 -1.87 11.22 -25.13
C ILE A 346 -3.03 11.14 -24.12
N CYS A 347 -2.75 10.75 -22.87
CA CYS A 347 -3.77 10.33 -21.92
C CYS A 347 -4.39 11.46 -21.07
N ILE A 348 -3.62 12.48 -20.70
CA ILE A 348 -3.99 13.41 -19.62
C ILE A 348 -4.54 14.71 -20.21
N GLU A 349 -5.75 15.07 -19.82
CA GLU A 349 -6.33 16.37 -20.13
C GLU A 349 -5.51 17.50 -19.49
N GLY A 350 -5.07 18.47 -20.29
CA GLY A 350 -4.20 19.56 -19.83
C GLY A 350 -2.76 19.14 -19.49
N GLY A 351 -2.42 17.85 -19.54
CA GLY A 351 -1.07 17.33 -19.27
C GLY A 351 -0.61 17.43 -17.81
N HIS A 352 -1.50 17.71 -16.86
CA HIS A 352 -1.14 17.88 -15.45
C HIS A 352 -2.16 17.24 -14.49
N ALA A 353 -1.74 17.03 -13.24
CA ALA A 353 -2.62 16.57 -12.17
C ALA A 353 -3.50 17.72 -11.68
N VAL A 354 -4.73 17.41 -11.28
CA VAL A 354 -5.73 18.38 -10.82
C VAL A 354 -6.20 18.05 -9.40
N ASP A 355 -6.74 19.05 -8.71
CA ASP A 355 -7.37 18.87 -7.40
C ASP A 355 -8.55 17.89 -7.52
N ALA A 356 -8.81 17.10 -6.47
CA ALA A 356 -9.83 16.04 -6.49
C ALA A 356 -11.24 16.54 -6.88
N GLY A 357 -11.59 17.78 -6.49
CA GLY A 357 -12.86 18.42 -6.85
C GLY A 357 -12.99 18.82 -8.32
N SER A 358 -11.88 18.87 -9.06
CA SER A 358 -11.83 19.21 -10.49
C SER A 358 -11.82 17.97 -11.40
N ILE A 359 -11.89 16.77 -10.83
CA ILE A 359 -11.93 15.52 -11.57
C ILE A 359 -13.35 15.28 -12.08
N HIS A 360 -13.50 15.11 -13.40
CA HIS A 360 -14.79 15.02 -14.07
C HIS A 360 -15.54 13.71 -13.79
N GLU A 361 -14.81 12.60 -13.68
CA GLU A 361 -15.40 11.28 -13.43
C GLU A 361 -15.18 10.84 -11.98
N THR A 362 -16.27 10.58 -11.27
CA THR A 362 -16.22 10.08 -9.88
C THR A 362 -15.41 8.78 -9.77
N ALA A 363 -15.44 7.93 -10.80
CA ALA A 363 -14.66 6.69 -10.86
C ALA A 363 -13.13 6.90 -10.97
N MET A 364 -12.66 8.13 -11.18
CA MET A 364 -11.23 8.49 -11.20
C MET A 364 -10.81 9.35 -10.00
N GLN A 365 -11.71 9.59 -9.03
CA GLN A 365 -11.37 10.36 -7.84
C GLN A 365 -10.51 9.53 -6.86
N PRO A 366 -9.32 10.03 -6.48
CA PRO A 366 -8.48 9.35 -5.51
C PRO A 366 -9.05 9.47 -4.10
N TRP A 367 -8.74 8.48 -3.26
CA TRP A 367 -9.10 8.50 -1.85
C TRP A 367 -8.44 9.68 -1.13
N GLN A 368 -9.26 10.47 -0.42
CA GLN A 368 -8.78 11.61 0.35
C GLN A 368 -8.59 11.23 1.82
N PRO A 369 -7.51 11.72 2.48
CA PRO A 369 -7.37 11.61 3.93
C PRO A 369 -8.49 12.36 4.65
N ILE A 370 -8.78 11.97 5.89
CA ILE A 370 -9.86 12.59 6.68
C ILE A 370 -9.54 14.07 6.90
N GLY A 371 -10.54 14.95 6.67
CA GLY A 371 -10.47 16.39 6.86
C GLY A 371 -9.54 17.17 5.92
N GLU A 372 -8.96 16.56 4.88
CA GLU A 372 -8.11 17.26 3.92
C GLU A 372 -8.28 16.68 2.51
N LYS A 373 -8.57 17.55 1.53
CA LYS A 373 -8.64 17.16 0.11
C LYS A 373 -7.32 17.50 -0.60
N SER A 374 -6.23 16.87 -0.16
CA SER A 374 -4.88 17.18 -0.63
C SER A 374 -4.33 16.23 -1.68
N ILE A 375 -5.00 15.12 -1.98
CA ILE A 375 -4.50 14.14 -2.96
C ILE A 375 -5.00 14.50 -4.36
N LEU A 376 -4.06 14.74 -5.26
CA LEU A 376 -4.30 15.08 -6.66
C LEU A 376 -4.66 13.83 -7.48
N GLY A 377 -5.40 14.03 -8.55
CA GLY A 377 -5.69 13.01 -9.56
C GLY A 377 -5.58 13.58 -10.97
N TYR A 378 -6.17 12.90 -11.94
CA TYR A 378 -6.05 13.26 -13.36
C TYR A 378 -7.39 13.16 -14.07
N ASN A 379 -7.58 14.02 -15.07
CA ASN A 379 -8.67 13.90 -16.02
C ASN A 379 -8.19 13.15 -17.27
N LEU A 380 -8.95 12.13 -17.69
CA LEU A 380 -8.71 11.43 -18.96
C LEU A 380 -9.09 12.35 -20.12
N LYS A 381 -8.18 12.51 -21.08
CA LYS A 381 -8.43 13.29 -22.30
C LYS A 381 -9.60 12.69 -23.09
N LYS A 382 -10.52 13.54 -23.55
CA LYS A 382 -11.78 13.08 -24.20
C LYS A 382 -11.55 12.37 -25.54
N ASN A 383 -10.55 12.80 -26.31
CA ASN A 383 -10.29 12.35 -27.67
C ASN A 383 -9.05 11.43 -27.75
N VAL A 384 -8.88 10.52 -26.78
CA VAL A 384 -7.84 9.48 -26.86
C VAL A 384 -8.21 8.49 -27.98
N ASP A 385 -7.24 8.15 -28.83
CA ASP A 385 -7.44 7.18 -29.89
C ASP A 385 -7.78 5.79 -29.33
N LYS A 386 -8.38 4.94 -30.19
CA LYS A 386 -8.87 3.63 -29.77
C LYS A 386 -7.75 2.71 -29.27
N ALA A 387 -6.52 2.86 -29.77
CA ALA A 387 -5.40 2.00 -29.36
C ALA A 387 -4.95 2.31 -27.93
N HIS A 388 -4.93 3.58 -27.52
CA HIS A 388 -4.48 3.98 -26.19
C HIS A 388 -5.58 4.07 -25.13
N ARG A 389 -6.86 4.15 -25.52
CA ARG A 389 -7.98 4.41 -24.59
C ARG A 389 -8.01 3.51 -23.36
N LYS A 390 -7.83 2.20 -23.55
CA LYS A 390 -7.83 1.23 -22.44
C LYS A 390 -6.61 1.39 -21.53
N LEU A 391 -5.43 1.61 -22.12
CA LEU A 391 -4.19 1.80 -21.36
C LEU A 391 -4.23 3.11 -20.57
N CYS A 392 -4.60 4.21 -21.21
CA CYS A 392 -4.75 5.51 -20.54
C CYS A 392 -5.70 5.44 -19.36
N ARG A 393 -6.87 4.80 -19.52
CA ARG A 393 -7.82 4.62 -18.42
C ARG A 393 -7.14 3.92 -17.25
N LYS A 394 -6.53 2.76 -17.48
CA LYS A 394 -5.85 1.96 -16.44
C LYS A 394 -4.73 2.73 -15.74
N MET A 395 -3.92 3.48 -16.49
CA MET A 395 -2.81 4.26 -15.92
C MET A 395 -3.29 5.40 -15.01
N LEU A 396 -4.49 5.94 -15.26
CA LEU A 396 -5.08 7.03 -14.48
C LEU A 396 -6.00 6.52 -13.35
N THR A 397 -6.47 5.27 -13.41
CA THR A 397 -7.34 4.68 -12.39
C THR A 397 -6.62 4.63 -11.04
N PRO A 398 -7.16 5.25 -9.97
CA PRO A 398 -6.58 5.14 -8.65
C PRO A 398 -6.72 3.74 -8.07
N GLU A 399 -5.87 3.42 -7.09
CA GLU A 399 -5.68 2.07 -6.56
C GLU A 399 -6.97 1.34 -6.14
N LEU A 400 -7.86 2.00 -5.40
CA LEU A 400 -9.08 1.36 -4.89
C LEU A 400 -10.05 1.00 -6.02
N GLN A 401 -10.17 1.87 -7.02
CA GLN A 401 -11.01 1.63 -8.17
C GLN A 401 -10.42 0.51 -9.03
N TYR A 402 -9.10 0.49 -9.22
CA TYR A 402 -8.44 -0.56 -9.99
C TYR A 402 -8.55 -1.93 -9.28
N LEU A 403 -8.42 -1.98 -7.95
CA LEU A 403 -8.69 -3.20 -7.18
C LEU A 403 -10.13 -3.70 -7.40
N THR A 404 -11.10 -2.80 -7.43
CA THR A 404 -12.50 -3.16 -7.74
C THR A 404 -12.62 -3.73 -9.15
N ASP A 405 -11.98 -3.11 -10.15
CA ASP A 405 -11.97 -3.57 -11.54
C ASP A 405 -11.33 -4.97 -11.69
N LEU A 406 -10.39 -5.31 -10.81
CA LEU A 406 -9.74 -6.62 -10.75
C LEU A 406 -10.48 -7.66 -9.88
N GLY A 407 -11.68 -7.32 -9.39
CA GLY A 407 -12.58 -8.25 -8.70
C GLY A 407 -12.41 -8.33 -7.18
N VAL A 408 -11.71 -7.38 -6.56
CA VAL A 408 -11.56 -7.31 -5.11
C VAL A 408 -12.82 -6.74 -4.48
N ASN A 409 -13.37 -7.45 -3.48
CA ASN A 409 -14.51 -6.96 -2.71
C ASN A 409 -14.05 -5.97 -1.64
N LEU A 410 -14.23 -4.67 -1.90
CA LEU A 410 -13.84 -3.58 -1.01
C LEU A 410 -14.98 -3.11 -0.08
N TRP A 411 -15.94 -3.96 0.29
CA TRP A 411 -17.13 -3.53 1.04
C TRP A 411 -16.79 -2.83 2.37
N ILE A 412 -15.78 -3.29 3.11
CA ILE A 412 -15.35 -2.64 4.36
C ILE A 412 -14.78 -1.25 4.06
N THR A 413 -13.88 -1.14 3.07
CA THR A 413 -13.28 0.14 2.67
C THR A 413 -14.34 1.13 2.17
N LYS A 414 -15.34 0.65 1.40
CA LYS A 414 -16.46 1.47 0.91
C LYS A 414 -17.37 1.92 2.06
N LEU A 415 -17.67 1.04 3.02
CA LEU A 415 -18.44 1.38 4.21
C LEU A 415 -17.78 2.51 5.01
N TRP A 416 -16.46 2.42 5.24
CA TRP A 416 -15.69 3.49 5.88
C TRP A 416 -15.73 4.80 5.08
N GLY A 417 -15.68 4.72 3.74
CA GLY A 417 -15.86 5.87 2.86
C GLY A 417 -17.21 6.55 3.07
N HIS A 418 -18.30 5.78 3.11
CA HIS A 418 -19.64 6.31 3.37
C HIS A 418 -19.80 6.92 4.76
N ILE A 419 -19.24 6.28 5.80
CA ILE A 419 -19.27 6.81 7.17
C ILE A 419 -18.57 8.17 7.23
N ARG A 420 -17.41 8.30 6.60
CA ARG A 420 -16.69 9.59 6.51
C ARG A 420 -17.55 10.66 5.85
N ASP A 421 -18.16 10.35 4.72
CA ASP A 421 -18.95 11.31 3.95
C ASP A 421 -20.21 11.78 4.73
N ILE A 422 -20.84 10.90 5.51
CA ILE A 422 -22.00 11.21 6.37
C ILE A 422 -21.62 12.12 7.54
N LEU A 423 -20.45 11.88 8.14
CA LEU A 423 -20.00 12.64 9.32
C LEU A 423 -19.45 14.04 8.96
N HIS A 424 -19.41 14.42 7.67
CA HIS A 424 -18.77 15.63 7.18
C HIS A 424 -17.32 15.79 7.71
N TRP A 425 -16.63 14.66 7.87
CA TRP A 425 -15.28 14.58 8.43
C TRP A 425 -14.17 14.73 7.40
#